data_AF-A0A2I0PKE9-F1
#
_entry.id   AF-A0A2I0PKE9-F1
#
_cell.length_a   1.000
_cell.length_b   1.000
_cell.length_c   1.000
_cell.angle_alpha   90.00
_cell.angle_beta   90.00
_cell.angle_gamma   90.00
#
_symmetry.space_group_name_H-M   'P 1'
#
loop_
_entity.id
_entity.type
_entity.pdbx_description
1 polymer ?
#
loop_
_entity_poly.entity_id
_entity_poly.type
_entity_poly.pdbx_seq_one_letter_code
_entity_poly.pdbx_strand_id
1 'polypeptide(L)'
;MEMKLLPLFLMVLMVFSLAQPIFADNPQLEDTKIAMKNGEPLPDISVNSGDSIKLQARLYYFWYDHLDENPTGNPSWNPQSYRYLDFYVYKSNADGTNGDLVWSDRAMTNFLTANANPDEFTLKEKGTYNLLVKYDGKLKPCSATAKIYVV
;
A
#
# COMPACT_ATOMS: atom_id res chain seq x y z
N MET A 1 31.20 22.08 -42.84
CA MET A 1 29.74 22.25 -43.02
C MET A 1 29.07 21.19 -42.18
N GLU A 2 28.40 21.63 -41.11
CA GLU A 2 27.69 20.77 -40.17
C GLU A 2 26.53 20.05 -40.86
N MET A 3 26.36 18.77 -40.57
CA MET A 3 25.07 18.10 -40.65
C MET A 3 24.85 17.38 -39.32
N LYS A 4 23.96 17.97 -38.53
CA LYS A 4 23.52 17.54 -37.21
C LYS A 4 22.72 16.25 -37.36
N LEU A 5 23.23 15.15 -36.82
CA LEU A 5 22.46 13.94 -36.58
C LEU A 5 21.50 14.16 -35.39
N LEU A 6 20.27 14.56 -35.70
CA LEU A 6 19.08 14.04 -35.01
C LEU A 6 18.60 12.85 -35.85
N PRO A 7 18.11 11.72 -35.29
CA PRO A 7 17.30 11.66 -34.08
C PRO A 7 17.60 10.42 -33.22
N LEU A 8 18.19 10.57 -32.05
CA LEU A 8 18.35 9.45 -31.12
C LEU A 8 17.92 9.88 -29.72
N PHE A 9 17.06 9.08 -29.12
CA PHE A 9 16.61 9.16 -27.73
C PHE A 9 15.51 10.17 -27.43
N LEU A 10 14.42 9.99 -28.15
CA LEU A 10 13.09 9.89 -27.55
C LEU A 10 13.10 8.74 -26.52
N MET A 11 13.56 8.98 -25.30
CA MET A 11 13.39 8.02 -24.18
C MET A 11 13.44 8.75 -22.84
N VAL A 12 12.25 8.91 -22.27
CA VAL A 12 11.97 8.81 -20.83
C VAL A 12 12.65 9.85 -19.93
N LEU A 13 12.14 11.09 -19.96
CA LEU A 13 11.91 11.83 -18.72
C LEU A 13 10.46 11.56 -18.27
N MET A 14 10.13 10.31 -17.94
CA MET A 14 9.11 10.09 -16.93
C MET A 14 9.79 10.36 -15.60
N VAL A 15 9.79 11.63 -15.19
CA VAL A 15 9.92 11.97 -13.78
C VAL A 15 8.68 11.37 -13.13
N PHE A 16 8.77 10.11 -12.71
CA PHE A 16 7.83 9.55 -11.77
C PHE A 16 8.03 10.37 -10.50
N SER A 17 7.13 11.33 -10.29
CA SER A 17 6.86 11.79 -8.95
C SER A 17 6.68 10.54 -8.10
N LEU A 18 7.35 10.49 -6.94
CA LEU A 18 6.99 9.61 -5.85
C LEU A 18 5.53 9.95 -5.53
N ALA A 19 4.60 9.34 -6.25
CA ALA A 19 3.19 9.46 -5.97
C ALA A 19 3.01 8.75 -4.63
N GLN A 20 3.12 9.53 -3.55
CA GLN A 20 2.45 9.21 -2.31
C GLN A 20 1.06 8.72 -2.70
N PRO A 21 0.54 7.61 -2.16
CA PRO A 21 -0.79 7.16 -2.50
C PRO A 21 -1.75 8.31 -2.19
N ILE A 22 -2.18 9.00 -3.24
CA ILE A 22 -3.13 10.09 -3.17
C ILE A 22 -4.43 9.37 -2.85
N PHE A 23 -4.82 9.36 -1.58
CA PHE A 23 -6.21 9.10 -1.28
C PHE A 23 -7.01 10.09 -2.13
N ALA A 24 -7.96 9.60 -2.93
CA ALA A 24 -8.73 10.46 -3.80
C ALA A 24 -9.23 11.68 -3.00
N ASP A 25 -8.84 12.90 -3.43
CA ASP A 25 -9.20 14.15 -2.75
C ASP A 25 -10.73 14.32 -2.63
N ASN A 26 -11.48 13.59 -3.45
CA ASN A 26 -12.93 13.49 -3.43
C ASN A 26 -13.36 12.02 -3.58
N PRO A 27 -13.48 11.26 -2.48
CA PRO A 27 -13.85 9.85 -2.53
C PRO A 27 -15.30 9.68 -3.03
N GLN A 28 -15.52 8.66 -3.86
CA GLN A 28 -16.84 8.26 -4.30
C GLN A 28 -17.37 7.14 -3.42
N LEU A 29 -18.69 7.04 -3.31
CA LEU A 29 -19.31 5.86 -2.71
C LEU A 29 -18.74 4.59 -3.34
N GLU A 30 -18.54 3.60 -2.49
CA GLU A 30 -17.95 2.31 -2.83
C GLU A 30 -16.44 2.32 -3.09
N ASP A 31 -15.77 3.47 -2.99
CA ASP A 31 -14.31 3.49 -3.03
C ASP A 31 -13.74 2.70 -1.86
N THR A 32 -12.58 2.11 -2.11
CA THR A 32 -11.83 1.33 -1.14
C THR A 32 -10.42 1.85 -1.02
N LYS A 33 -9.87 1.82 0.19
CA LYS A 33 -8.45 2.11 0.41
C LYS A 33 -7.85 1.17 1.44
N ILE A 34 -6.55 0.95 1.33
CA ILE A 34 -5.74 0.28 2.35
C ILE A 34 -4.94 1.35 3.08
N ALA A 35 -4.98 1.30 4.41
CA ALA A 35 -4.41 2.34 5.27
C ALA A 35 -4.01 1.78 6.64
N MET A 36 -3.31 2.57 7.44
CA MET A 36 -3.08 2.27 8.86
C MET A 36 -4.35 2.53 9.69
N LYS A 37 -4.30 2.21 10.99
CA LYS A 37 -5.48 2.20 11.88
C LYS A 37 -6.25 3.52 11.99
N ASN A 38 -5.59 4.64 11.76
CA ASN A 38 -6.18 6.00 11.81
C ASN A 38 -6.64 6.48 10.43
N GLY A 39 -6.57 5.65 9.39
CA GLY A 39 -6.98 5.99 8.03
C GLY A 39 -5.90 6.69 7.19
N GLU A 40 -4.72 6.94 7.76
CA GLU A 40 -3.55 7.50 7.08
C GLU A 40 -2.85 6.47 6.17
N PRO A 41 -1.98 6.90 5.23
CA PRO A 41 -1.22 5.99 4.39
C PRO A 41 -0.35 5.05 5.22
N LEU A 42 0.01 3.89 4.65
CA LEU A 42 0.99 3.02 5.27
C LEU A 42 2.32 3.77 5.43
N PRO A 43 2.91 3.82 6.62
CA PRO A 43 4.17 4.52 6.81
C PRO A 43 5.33 3.69 6.26
N ASP A 44 6.33 4.39 5.75
CA ASP A 44 7.66 3.80 5.60
C ASP A 44 8.22 3.43 6.97
N ILE A 45 8.97 2.34 7.06
CA ILE A 45 9.60 1.87 8.30
C ILE A 45 11.09 1.63 8.12
N SER A 46 11.86 1.80 9.19
CA SER A 46 13.28 1.45 9.25
C SER A 46 13.52 0.42 10.34
N VAL A 47 14.28 -0.63 10.02
CA VAL A 47 14.58 -1.76 10.92
C VAL A 47 16.05 -2.15 10.78
N ASN A 48 16.65 -2.72 11.82
CA ASN A 48 18.01 -3.25 11.68
C ASN A 48 17.96 -4.61 10.95
N SER A 49 19.03 -4.92 10.23
CA SER A 49 19.24 -6.24 9.66
C SER A 49 19.01 -7.36 10.70
N GLY A 50 18.09 -8.28 10.37
CA GLY A 50 17.76 -9.44 11.20
C GLY A 50 16.69 -9.21 12.27
N ASP A 51 16.22 -7.98 12.48
CA ASP A 51 15.13 -7.70 13.41
C ASP A 51 13.79 -8.29 12.91
N SER A 52 12.92 -8.66 13.86
CA SER A 52 11.55 -9.06 13.53
C SER A 52 10.74 -7.85 13.06
N ILE A 53 10.09 -8.00 11.90
CA ILE A 53 9.24 -7.00 11.28
C ILE A 53 7.78 -7.38 11.51
N LYS A 54 7.01 -6.46 12.07
CA LYS A 54 5.56 -6.60 12.29
C LYS A 54 4.83 -5.59 11.42
N LEU A 55 3.97 -6.10 10.53
CA LEU A 55 3.15 -5.26 9.65
C LEU A 55 1.70 -5.23 10.15
N GLN A 56 0.98 -4.16 9.80
CA GLN A 56 -0.45 -4.02 10.04
C GLN A 56 -1.06 -3.14 8.97
N ALA A 57 -2.22 -3.55 8.44
CA ALA A 57 -3.03 -2.73 7.55
C ALA A 57 -4.52 -2.90 7.84
N ARG A 58 -5.34 -1.97 7.37
CA ARG A 58 -6.81 -2.05 7.35
C ARG A 58 -7.32 -1.82 5.94
N LEU A 59 -8.42 -2.49 5.59
CA LEU A 59 -9.25 -2.12 4.45
C LEU A 59 -10.32 -1.13 4.91
N TYR A 60 -10.51 -0.05 4.18
CA TYR A 60 -11.61 0.90 4.36
C TYR A 60 -12.51 0.89 3.14
N TYR A 61 -13.78 1.13 3.36
CA TYR A 61 -14.83 1.25 2.35
C TYR A 61 -15.56 2.57 2.57
N PHE A 62 -15.62 3.41 1.54
CA PHE A 62 -16.30 4.70 1.61
C PHE A 62 -17.79 4.51 1.40
N TRP A 63 -18.55 4.63 2.48
CA TRP A 63 -19.98 4.36 2.46
C TRP A 63 -20.71 5.14 3.56
N TYR A 64 -22.03 5.13 3.52
CA TYR A 64 -22.85 5.65 4.60
C TYR A 64 -22.62 4.86 5.87
N ASP A 65 -22.42 5.56 6.99
CA ASP A 65 -22.36 4.90 8.29
C ASP A 65 -23.70 4.21 8.59
N HIS A 66 -23.65 2.95 9.00
CA HIS A 66 -24.82 2.13 9.31
C HIS A 66 -25.20 2.18 10.79
N LEU A 67 -24.42 2.89 11.62
CA LEU A 67 -24.62 2.97 13.07
C LEU A 67 -25.41 4.20 13.52
N ASP A 68 -25.64 5.18 12.64
CA ASP A 68 -26.61 6.23 12.89
C ASP A 68 -27.99 5.79 12.40
N GLU A 69 -28.98 5.78 13.30
CA GLU A 69 -30.41 5.55 12.97
C GLU A 69 -30.99 6.63 12.03
N ASN A 70 -30.17 7.59 11.62
CA ASN A 70 -30.53 8.68 10.74
C ASN A 70 -30.14 8.33 9.29
N PRO A 71 -31.10 8.12 8.37
CA PRO A 71 -30.83 7.79 6.96
C PRO A 71 -30.16 8.93 6.17
N THR A 72 -29.70 9.99 6.84
CA THR A 72 -29.03 11.18 6.29
C THR A 72 -27.54 11.26 6.65
N GLY A 73 -26.93 10.19 7.17
CA GLY A 73 -25.51 10.17 7.53
C GLY A 73 -24.62 10.61 6.36
N ASN A 74 -23.56 11.36 6.64
CA ASN A 74 -22.56 11.69 5.61
C ASN A 74 -21.70 10.45 5.34
N PRO A 75 -21.37 10.16 4.07
CA PRO A 75 -20.50 9.03 3.77
C PRO A 75 -19.11 9.26 4.38
N SER A 76 -18.52 8.18 4.89
CA SER A 76 -17.24 8.21 5.58
C SER A 76 -16.46 6.92 5.27
N TRP A 77 -15.17 6.94 5.61
CA TRP A 77 -14.32 5.77 5.46
C TRP A 77 -14.55 4.79 6.60
N ASN A 78 -15.23 3.68 6.30
CA ASN A 78 -15.57 2.66 7.28
C ASN A 78 -14.60 1.47 7.21
N PRO A 79 -13.91 1.11 8.30
CA PRO A 79 -13.00 -0.03 8.30
C PRO A 79 -13.79 -1.35 8.12
N GLN A 80 -13.26 -2.26 7.32
CA GLN A 80 -13.91 -3.51 6.93
C GLN A 80 -13.27 -4.71 7.63
N SER A 81 -14.10 -5.51 8.32
CA SER A 81 -13.70 -6.79 8.92
C SER A 81 -13.96 -7.97 7.99
N TYR A 82 -13.30 -9.10 8.26
CA TYR A 82 -13.41 -10.34 7.48
C TYR A 82 -13.09 -10.17 5.98
N ARG A 83 -12.01 -9.45 5.70
CA ARG A 83 -11.47 -9.25 4.35
C ARG A 83 -10.01 -9.66 4.34
N TYR A 84 -9.62 -10.47 3.36
CA TYR A 84 -8.23 -10.86 3.19
C TYR A 84 -7.45 -9.75 2.48
N LEU A 85 -6.31 -9.38 3.06
CA LEU A 85 -5.30 -8.54 2.43
C LEU A 85 -4.08 -9.39 2.12
N ASP A 86 -3.55 -9.24 0.91
CA ASP A 86 -2.35 -9.92 0.44
C ASP A 86 -1.16 -8.97 0.57
N PHE A 87 -0.12 -9.40 1.28
CA PHE A 87 1.08 -8.64 1.57
C PHE A 87 2.25 -9.21 0.77
N TYR A 88 3.00 -8.34 0.11
CA TYR A 88 4.16 -8.70 -0.67
C TYR A 88 5.30 -7.75 -0.34
N VAL A 89 6.48 -8.30 -0.09
CA VAL A 89 7.70 -7.55 0.13
C VAL A 89 8.69 -7.93 -0.96
N TYR A 90 9.10 -6.92 -1.73
CA TYR A 90 10.07 -7.05 -2.80
C TYR A 90 11.36 -6.35 -2.41
N LYS A 91 12.50 -6.91 -2.78
CA LYS A 91 13.74 -6.13 -2.79
C LYS A 91 13.62 -5.02 -3.83
N SER A 92 13.99 -3.79 -3.49
CA SER A 92 13.90 -2.68 -4.43
C SER A 92 15.05 -2.75 -5.44
N ASN A 93 14.73 -2.54 -6.71
CA ASN A 93 15.73 -2.26 -7.73
C ASN A 93 16.34 -0.87 -7.53
N ALA A 94 17.45 -0.59 -8.21
CA ALA A 94 18.15 0.70 -8.15
C ALA A 94 17.28 1.88 -8.62
N ASP A 95 16.30 1.64 -9.48
CA ASP A 95 15.33 2.62 -9.97
C ASP A 95 14.09 2.76 -9.06
N GLY A 96 14.05 2.05 -7.93
CA GLY A 96 12.95 2.08 -6.97
C GLY A 96 11.79 1.12 -7.28
N THR A 97 11.83 0.41 -8.40
CA THR A 97 10.80 -0.58 -8.78
C THR A 97 10.94 -1.89 -8.00
N ASN A 98 9.94 -2.76 -8.11
CA ASN A 98 9.98 -4.09 -7.48
C ASN A 98 10.99 -4.99 -8.21
N GLY A 99 11.99 -5.45 -7.48
CA GLY A 99 12.84 -6.57 -7.88
C GLY A 99 12.26 -7.90 -7.39
N ASP A 100 13.11 -8.75 -6.83
CA ASP A 100 12.72 -10.09 -6.38
C ASP A 100 11.73 -10.04 -5.21
N LEU A 101 10.71 -10.91 -5.26
CA LEU A 101 9.83 -11.16 -4.12
C LEU A 101 10.64 -11.92 -3.06
N VAL A 102 10.77 -11.32 -1.87
CA VAL A 102 11.54 -11.91 -0.77
C VAL A 102 10.64 -12.46 0.34
N TRP A 103 9.40 -11.98 0.42
CA TRP A 103 8.43 -12.46 1.40
C TRP A 103 7.00 -12.11 0.95
N SER A 104 6.05 -12.96 1.31
CA SER A 104 4.62 -12.68 1.13
C SER A 104 3.81 -13.44 2.17
N ASP A 105 2.68 -12.86 2.55
CA ASP A 105 1.70 -13.50 3.41
C ASP A 105 0.29 -12.95 3.14
N ARG A 106 -0.72 -13.63 3.65
CA ARG A 106 -2.12 -13.26 3.54
C ARG A 106 -2.79 -13.23 4.91
N ALA A 107 -3.29 -12.06 5.29
CA ALA A 107 -3.95 -11.87 6.58
C ALA A 107 -5.39 -11.37 6.42
N MET A 108 -6.28 -11.87 7.30
CA MET A 108 -7.66 -11.42 7.35
C MET A 108 -7.80 -10.23 8.32
N THR A 109 -8.57 -9.21 7.93
CA THR A 109 -8.98 -8.14 8.84
C THR A 109 -9.85 -8.71 9.96
N ASN A 110 -9.45 -8.51 11.20
CA ASN A 110 -10.15 -9.10 12.34
C ASN A 110 -11.45 -8.36 12.69
N PHE A 111 -12.33 -9.02 13.44
CA PHE A 111 -13.64 -8.47 13.81
C PHE A 111 -13.56 -7.22 14.69
N LEU A 112 -12.75 -7.27 15.76
CA LEU A 112 -12.77 -6.26 16.82
C LEU A 112 -12.04 -4.96 16.46
N THR A 113 -11.01 -5.06 15.62
CA THR A 113 -10.12 -3.95 15.30
C THR A 113 -9.99 -3.69 13.80
N ALA A 114 -10.57 -4.53 12.94
CA ALA A 114 -10.42 -4.48 11.48
C ALA A 114 -8.96 -4.53 10.98
N ASN A 115 -8.00 -4.86 11.84
CA ASN A 115 -6.59 -4.99 11.47
C ASN A 115 -6.34 -6.34 10.79
N ALA A 116 -5.64 -6.32 9.66
CA ALA A 116 -4.94 -7.46 9.12
C ALA A 116 -3.48 -7.39 9.58
N ASN A 117 -3.05 -8.42 10.30
CA ASN A 117 -1.69 -8.58 10.79
C ASN A 117 -1.14 -9.87 10.17
N PRO A 118 -0.29 -9.78 9.13
CA PRO A 118 0.39 -10.96 8.61
C PRO A 118 1.43 -11.47 9.62
N ASP A 119 1.92 -12.67 9.37
CA ASP A 119 2.98 -13.30 10.17
C ASP A 119 4.25 -12.44 10.19
N GLU A 120 4.95 -12.50 11.31
CA GLU A 120 6.22 -11.79 11.48
C GLU A 120 7.31 -12.41 10.59
N PHE A 121 8.21 -11.57 10.08
CA PHE A 121 9.33 -12.02 9.25
C PHE A 121 10.58 -11.17 9.50
N THR A 122 11.72 -11.62 8.97
CA THR A 122 13.01 -10.92 9.13
C THR A 122 13.66 -10.70 7.78
N LEU A 123 14.33 -9.57 7.60
CA LEU A 123 15.17 -9.29 6.43
C LEU A 123 16.62 -9.13 6.87
N LYS A 124 17.53 -9.93 6.32
CA LYS A 124 18.95 -9.93 6.70
C LYS A 124 19.82 -9.07 5.79
N GLU A 125 19.47 -8.96 4.51
CA GLU A 125 20.25 -8.15 3.59
C GLU A 125 19.87 -6.67 3.76
N LYS A 126 20.88 -5.81 3.93
CA LYS A 126 20.68 -4.36 4.03
C LYS A 126 20.21 -3.80 2.69
N GLY A 127 19.37 -2.77 2.75
CA GLY A 127 18.85 -2.09 1.56
C GLY A 127 17.41 -1.67 1.71
N THR A 128 16.83 -1.23 0.59
CA THR A 128 15.44 -0.78 0.50
C THR A 128 14.57 -1.90 -0.06
N TYR A 129 13.40 -2.08 0.56
CA TYR A 129 12.39 -3.01 0.13
C TYR A 129 11.06 -2.29 -0.09
N ASN A 130 10.25 -2.81 -1.00
CA ASN A 130 8.93 -2.30 -1.33
C ASN A 130 7.89 -3.21 -0.70
N LEU A 131 7.08 -2.64 0.19
CA LEU A 131 5.85 -3.28 0.66
C LEU A 131 4.72 -2.93 -0.32
N LEU A 132 4.03 -3.95 -0.79
CA LEU A 132 2.77 -3.84 -1.53
C LEU A 132 1.70 -4.62 -0.77
N VAL A 133 0.63 -3.94 -0.39
CA VAL A 133 -0.56 -4.56 0.20
C VAL A 133 -1.71 -4.44 -0.78
N LYS A 134 -2.36 -5.55 -1.11
CA LYS A 134 -3.44 -5.60 -2.09
C LYS A 134 -4.74 -6.13 -1.49
N TYR A 135 -5.84 -5.67 -2.05
CA TYR A 135 -7.16 -6.25 -1.88
C TYR A 135 -7.78 -6.46 -3.26
N ASP A 136 -8.03 -7.72 -3.61
CA ASP A 136 -8.66 -8.13 -4.88
C ASP A 136 -9.97 -8.91 -4.60
N GLY A 137 -10.68 -8.55 -3.53
CA GLY A 137 -11.92 -9.22 -3.09
C GLY A 137 -13.20 -8.72 -3.77
N LYS A 138 -14.34 -8.80 -3.05
CA LYS A 138 -15.67 -8.44 -3.59
C LYS A 138 -15.98 -6.94 -3.63
N LEU A 139 -15.22 -6.12 -2.90
CA LEU A 139 -15.34 -4.66 -2.99
C LEU A 139 -14.40 -4.18 -4.10
N LYS A 140 -14.43 -2.89 -4.44
CA LYS A 140 -13.50 -2.33 -5.41
C LYS A 140 -12.05 -2.75 -5.08
N PRO A 141 -11.28 -3.25 -6.05
CA PRO A 141 -9.89 -3.60 -5.80
C PRO A 141 -9.07 -2.35 -5.48
N CYS A 142 -8.12 -2.49 -4.55
CA CYS A 142 -7.19 -1.41 -4.22
C CYS A 142 -5.85 -1.96 -3.73
N SER A 143 -4.85 -1.08 -3.71
CA SER A 143 -3.53 -1.37 -3.19
C SER A 143 -2.95 -0.18 -2.45
N ALA A 144 -2.06 -0.45 -1.51
CA ALA A 144 -1.22 0.55 -0.86
C ALA A 144 0.23 0.08 -0.88
N THR A 145 1.16 1.04 -0.91
CA THR A 145 2.60 0.78 -0.91
C THR A 145 3.30 1.55 0.19
N ALA A 146 4.38 0.99 0.71
CA ALA A 146 5.32 1.66 1.62
C ALA A 146 6.74 1.12 1.38
N LYS A 147 7.75 1.77 1.96
CA LYS A 147 9.14 1.29 1.94
C LYS A 147 9.52 0.70 3.29
N ILE A 148 10.39 -0.31 3.25
CA ILE A 148 11.07 -0.86 4.42
C ILE A 148 12.56 -0.65 4.19
N TYR A 149 13.20 0.13 5.05
CA TYR A 149 14.64 0.38 5.03
C TYR A 149 15.33 -0.54 6.04
N VAL A 150 16.19 -1.43 5.56
CA VAL A 150 16.98 -2.34 6.40
C VAL A 150 18.38 -1.77 6.54
N VAL A 151 18.73 -1.33 7.75
CA VAL A 151 19.99 -0.62 8.07
C VAL A 151 21.00 -1.47 8.81
#